data_AF-A0A928VAU7-F1
#
_entry.id   AF-A0A928VAU7-F1
#
_cell.length_a   1.000
_cell.length_b   1.000
_cell.length_c   1.000
_cell.angle_alpha   90.00
_cell.angle_beta   90.00
_cell.angle_gamma   90.00
#
_symmetry.space_group_name_H-M   'P 1'
#
loop_
_entity.id
_entity.type
_entity.pdbx_description
1 polymer ?
#
loop_
_entity_poly.entity_id
_entity_poly.type
_entity_poly.pdbx_seq_one_letter_code
_entity_poly.pdbx_strand_id
1 'polypeptide(L)'
;MKKWQSLLALGIATSVVCTIANPLRASTALPMTLSTSEGYYTMRVPDTNTTKSAYGGRLRVYDVHVAKMFEVTHRVCATGRLSGGANWTYLAGSGEIDMGNFYISCALANDIATAYGLGNPERTTILHFAGEEPEGDPRTEGVPILNITGGKIDRWMNFTRNFKPSR
;
A
#
# COMPACT_ATOMS: atom_id res chain seq x y z
N MET A 1 47.98 51.69 42.42
CA MET A 1 47.47 50.93 41.27
C MET A 1 47.49 49.43 41.58
N LYS A 2 46.34 48.82 41.87
CA LYS A 2 46.08 47.37 41.71
C LYS A 2 44.58 47.13 41.95
N LYS A 3 43.86 46.83 40.87
CA LYS A 3 42.44 46.44 40.84
C LYS A 3 42.35 44.95 41.16
N TRP A 4 41.44 44.53 42.03
CA TRP A 4 40.89 43.17 42.04
C TRP A 4 39.37 43.27 41.97
N GLN A 5 38.81 42.75 40.88
CA GLN A 5 37.37 42.64 40.64
C GLN A 5 36.95 41.20 40.98
N SER A 6 35.94 41.06 41.83
CA SER A 6 35.29 39.79 42.12
C SER A 6 34.39 39.38 40.95
N LEU A 7 34.57 38.15 40.46
CA LEU A 7 33.75 37.55 39.40
C LEU A 7 32.46 36.96 39.99
N LEU A 8 31.32 37.39 39.44
CA LEU A 8 30.02 36.73 39.57
C LEU A 8 30.01 35.43 38.75
N ALA A 9 29.69 34.30 39.38
CA ALA A 9 29.40 33.05 38.69
C ALA A 9 27.91 33.01 38.32
N LEU A 10 27.59 33.10 37.03
CA LEU A 10 26.26 32.77 36.49
C LEU A 10 26.22 31.28 36.15
N GLY A 11 25.41 30.51 36.87
CA GLY A 11 25.09 29.13 36.52
C GLY A 11 24.05 29.09 35.40
N ILE A 12 24.39 28.47 34.27
CA ILE A 12 23.47 28.23 33.16
C ILE A 12 22.96 26.79 33.30
N ALA A 13 21.68 26.63 33.63
CA ALA A 13 21.00 25.34 33.61
C ALA A 13 20.52 25.06 32.17
N THR A 14 21.19 24.16 31.45
CA THR A 14 20.77 23.69 30.14
C THR A 14 19.71 22.60 30.29
N SER A 15 18.46 22.93 29.96
CA SER A 15 17.37 21.96 29.86
C SER A 15 17.47 21.25 28.51
N VAL A 16 17.77 19.95 28.52
CA VAL A 16 17.73 19.10 27.33
C VAL A 16 16.26 18.78 27.02
N VAL A 17 15.71 19.42 26.00
CA VAL A 17 14.40 19.05 25.43
C VAL A 17 14.61 17.78 24.61
N CYS A 18 14.13 16.65 25.11
CA CYS A 18 14.13 15.40 24.37
C CYS A 18 12.94 15.42 23.39
N THR A 19 13.19 15.88 22.16
CA THR A 19 12.20 15.82 21.08
C THR A 19 12.02 14.36 20.68
N ILE A 20 10.90 13.76 21.07
CA ILE A 20 10.50 12.43 20.60
C ILE A 20 10.18 12.58 19.11
N ALA A 21 11.16 12.31 18.24
CA ALA A 21 10.92 12.17 16.82
C ALA A 21 10.07 10.91 16.63
N ASN A 22 8.77 11.07 16.40
CA ASN A 22 7.97 9.99 15.84
C ASN A 22 8.63 9.62 14.50
N PRO A 23 9.13 8.39 14.32
CA PRO A 23 9.61 7.99 13.01
C PRO A 23 8.42 8.06 12.06
N LEU A 24 8.47 8.99 11.10
CA LEU A 24 7.62 8.96 9.93
C LEU A 24 7.84 7.59 9.28
N ARG A 25 6.95 6.63 9.54
CA ARG A 25 6.91 5.40 8.76
C ARG A 25 6.72 5.85 7.32
N ALA A 26 7.77 5.74 6.52
CA ALA A 26 7.66 5.95 5.08
C ALA A 26 6.63 4.94 4.57
N SER A 27 5.43 5.44 4.28
CA SER A 27 4.37 4.64 3.68
C SER A 27 4.85 4.25 2.28
N THR A 28 4.95 2.96 2.01
CA THR A 28 5.20 2.47 0.67
C THR A 28 3.95 2.60 -0.20
N ALA A 29 2.77 2.87 0.36
CA ALA A 29 1.55 3.04 -0.43
C ALA A 29 1.70 4.08 -1.55
N LEU A 30 1.53 3.63 -2.79
CA LEU A 30 1.26 4.54 -3.90
C LEU A 30 -0.15 5.14 -3.73
N PRO A 31 -0.40 6.37 -4.19
CA PRO A 31 -1.73 6.96 -4.14
C PRO A 31 -2.75 6.09 -4.88
N MET A 32 -3.82 5.72 -4.19
CA MET A 32 -4.91 4.93 -4.77
C MET A 32 -6.19 5.09 -3.96
N THR A 33 -7.33 4.89 -4.62
CA THR A 33 -8.64 4.70 -3.99
C THR A 33 -9.08 3.27 -4.22
N LEU A 34 -9.34 2.56 -3.12
CA LEU A 34 -9.90 1.21 -3.16
C LEU A 34 -11.35 1.26 -2.72
N SER A 35 -12.21 0.53 -3.42
CA SER A 35 -13.59 0.35 -3.01
C SER A 35 -14.06 -1.07 -3.27
N THR A 36 -15.14 -1.45 -2.60
CA THR A 36 -15.83 -2.70 -2.84
C THR A 36 -17.34 -2.56 -2.71
N SER A 37 -18.05 -3.30 -3.55
CA SER A 37 -19.51 -3.49 -3.50
C SER A 37 -19.79 -4.95 -3.84
N GLU A 38 -20.54 -5.64 -2.98
CA GLU A 38 -21.00 -7.03 -3.22
C GLU A 38 -19.90 -8.02 -3.67
N GLY A 39 -18.67 -7.86 -3.18
CA GLY A 39 -17.53 -8.73 -3.53
C GLY A 39 -16.80 -8.38 -4.82
N TYR A 40 -17.23 -7.33 -5.53
CA TYR A 40 -16.48 -6.67 -6.58
C TYR A 40 -15.61 -5.58 -5.95
N TYR A 41 -14.37 -5.47 -6.42
CA TYR A 41 -13.38 -4.51 -5.96
C TYR A 41 -13.03 -3.57 -7.10
N THR A 42 -12.80 -2.31 -6.77
CA THR A 42 -12.26 -1.34 -7.72
C THR A 42 -11.01 -0.71 -7.14
N MET A 43 -9.98 -0.63 -7.97
CA MET A 43 -8.78 0.15 -7.69
C MET A 43 -8.70 1.29 -8.70
N ARG A 44 -8.76 2.52 -8.20
CA ARG A 44 -8.57 3.74 -8.98
C ARG A 44 -7.26 4.40 -8.58
N VAL A 45 -6.37 4.62 -9.53
CA VAL A 45 -5.06 5.26 -9.29
C VAL A 45 -4.92 6.52 -10.15
N PRO A 46 -4.24 7.56 -9.67
CA PRO A 46 -4.06 8.80 -10.44
C PRO A 46 -3.01 8.66 -11.55
N ASP A 47 -2.14 7.65 -11.49
CA ASP A 47 -1.08 7.45 -12.47
C ASP A 47 -1.63 7.14 -13.86
N THR A 48 -1.31 7.97 -14.85
CA THR A 48 -1.58 7.71 -16.28
C THR A 48 -0.49 6.86 -16.91
N ASN A 49 0.77 7.07 -16.53
CA ASN A 49 1.90 6.24 -16.95
C ASN A 49 2.24 5.20 -15.86
N THR A 50 1.66 4.01 -15.98
CA THR A 50 1.89 2.91 -15.04
C THR A 50 3.15 2.08 -15.37
N THR A 51 3.83 2.41 -16.47
CA THR A 51 5.10 1.75 -16.88
C THR A 51 6.33 2.39 -16.24
N LYS A 52 6.20 3.59 -15.68
CA LYS A 52 7.28 4.27 -14.96
C LYS A 52 7.73 3.47 -13.74
N SER A 53 8.97 3.69 -13.33
CA SER A 53 9.54 3.11 -12.11
C SER A 53 8.73 3.51 -10.88
N ALA A 54 8.43 2.53 -10.02
CA ALA A 54 7.97 2.75 -8.66
C ALA A 54 9.18 2.88 -7.73
N TYR A 55 9.13 3.88 -6.84
CA TYR A 55 10.15 4.15 -5.82
C TYR A 55 11.59 4.33 -6.33
N GLY A 56 11.78 4.63 -7.63
CA GLY A 56 13.10 4.72 -8.25
C GLY A 56 13.79 3.37 -8.50
N GLY A 57 13.07 2.25 -8.30
CA GLY A 57 13.56 0.89 -8.52
C GLY A 57 13.18 0.29 -9.88
N ARG A 58 13.32 -1.03 -9.99
CA ARG A 58 13.00 -1.78 -11.22
C ARG A 58 11.52 -2.12 -11.37
N LEU A 59 10.78 -2.18 -10.27
CA LEU A 59 9.34 -2.38 -10.29
C LEU A 59 8.68 -1.21 -11.02
N ARG A 60 7.71 -1.50 -11.88
CA ARG A 60 6.84 -0.48 -12.46
C ARG A 60 5.73 -0.17 -11.47
N VAL A 61 5.15 1.02 -11.58
CA VAL A 61 3.93 1.39 -10.84
C VAL A 61 2.82 0.33 -11.03
N TYR A 62 2.65 -0.19 -12.24
CA TYR A 62 1.76 -1.31 -12.53
C TYR A 62 2.02 -2.55 -11.66
N ASP A 63 3.29 -2.91 -11.46
CA ASP A 63 3.66 -4.12 -10.70
C ASP A 63 3.28 -3.99 -9.22
N VAL A 64 3.36 -2.77 -8.67
CA VAL A 64 2.95 -2.46 -7.29
C VAL A 64 1.43 -2.45 -7.15
N HIS A 65 0.71 -1.90 -8.13
CA HIS A 65 -0.75 -1.92 -8.15
C HIS A 65 -1.30 -3.35 -8.18
N VAL A 66 -0.73 -4.21 -9.02
CA VAL A 66 -1.09 -5.64 -9.02
C VAL A 66 -0.77 -6.26 -7.66
N ALA A 67 0.37 -5.95 -7.04
CA ALA A 67 0.69 -6.47 -5.71
C ALA A 67 -0.39 -6.11 -4.68
N LYS A 68 -0.87 -4.86 -4.69
CA LYS A 68 -1.93 -4.44 -3.78
C LYS A 68 -3.24 -5.21 -3.96
N MET A 69 -3.63 -5.51 -5.21
CA MET A 69 -4.82 -6.33 -5.47
C MET A 69 -4.69 -7.73 -4.85
N PHE A 70 -3.50 -8.34 -4.95
CA PHE A 70 -3.20 -9.62 -4.32
C PHE A 70 -3.19 -9.55 -2.79
N GLU A 71 -2.57 -8.52 -2.22
CA GLU A 71 -2.49 -8.28 -0.78
C GLU A 71 -3.88 -8.13 -0.15
N VAL A 72 -4.75 -7.31 -0.75
CA VAL A 72 -6.13 -7.13 -0.32
C VAL A 72 -6.92 -8.42 -0.49
N THR A 73 -6.81 -9.10 -1.63
CA THR A 73 -7.52 -10.36 -1.86
C THR A 73 -7.12 -11.41 -0.82
N HIS A 74 -5.81 -11.60 -0.57
CA HIS A 74 -5.32 -12.52 0.45
C HIS A 74 -5.89 -12.17 1.83
N ARG A 75 -5.82 -10.89 2.23
CA ARG A 75 -6.33 -10.43 3.52
C ARG A 75 -7.80 -10.76 3.72
N VAL A 76 -8.63 -10.50 2.71
CA VAL A 76 -10.08 -10.71 2.80
C VAL A 76 -10.40 -12.21 2.76
N CYS A 77 -9.72 -13.00 1.91
CA CYS A 77 -9.86 -14.46 1.90
C CYS A 77 -9.53 -15.06 3.28
N ALA A 78 -8.50 -14.55 3.97
CA ALA A 78 -8.15 -14.99 5.32
C ALA A 78 -9.22 -14.67 6.39
N THR A 79 -10.17 -13.77 6.13
CA THR A 79 -11.31 -13.51 7.02
C THR A 79 -12.51 -14.43 6.77
N GLY A 80 -12.51 -15.22 5.69
CA GLY A 80 -13.68 -15.98 5.25
C GLY A 80 -14.78 -15.14 4.59
N ARG A 81 -14.56 -13.84 4.36
CA ARG A 81 -15.53 -12.93 3.70
C ARG A 81 -15.66 -13.17 2.19
N LEU A 82 -14.72 -13.88 1.57
CA LEU A 82 -14.76 -14.30 0.16
C LEU A 82 -14.67 -15.81 0.08
N SER A 83 -15.59 -16.44 -0.66
CA SER A 83 -15.64 -17.90 -0.82
C SER A 83 -14.83 -18.41 -2.02
N GLY A 84 -14.56 -17.58 -3.03
CA GLY A 84 -13.85 -17.99 -4.26
C GLY A 84 -12.66 -17.09 -4.63
N GLY A 85 -12.76 -15.80 -4.37
CA GLY A 85 -11.78 -14.80 -4.80
C GLY A 85 -12.40 -13.41 -4.90
N ALA A 86 -11.67 -12.49 -5.49
CA ALA A 86 -12.10 -11.12 -5.76
C ALA A 86 -12.06 -10.82 -7.25
N ASN A 87 -13.13 -10.19 -7.76
CA ASN A 87 -13.13 -9.55 -9.06
C ASN A 87 -12.68 -8.09 -8.88
N TRP A 88 -11.69 -7.67 -9.64
CA TRP A 88 -11.09 -6.35 -9.59
C TRP A 88 -11.34 -5.61 -10.90
N THR A 89 -11.83 -4.38 -10.81
CA THR A 89 -11.75 -3.41 -11.90
C THR A 89 -10.60 -2.46 -11.61
N TYR A 90 -9.63 -2.37 -12.53
CA TYR A 90 -8.47 -1.51 -12.37
C TYR A 90 -8.57 -0.29 -13.30
N LEU A 91 -8.63 0.91 -12.71
CA LEU A 91 -8.72 2.18 -13.41
C LEU A 91 -7.48 3.04 -13.15
N ALA A 92 -6.81 3.48 -14.22
CA ALA A 92 -5.70 4.41 -14.20
C ALA A 92 -6.14 5.83 -14.61
N GLY A 93 -5.26 6.82 -14.42
CA GLY A 93 -5.57 8.22 -14.76
C GLY A 93 -6.81 8.75 -14.05
N SER A 94 -7.01 8.40 -12.77
CA SER A 94 -8.18 8.78 -11.97
C SER A 94 -9.53 8.26 -12.47
N GLY A 95 -9.55 7.23 -13.32
CA GLY A 95 -10.79 6.68 -13.87
C GLY A 95 -10.86 6.71 -15.39
N GLU A 96 -10.02 7.53 -16.02
CA GLU A 96 -10.06 7.79 -17.47
C GLU A 96 -9.50 6.63 -18.31
N ILE A 97 -8.71 5.74 -17.71
CA ILE A 97 -8.05 4.64 -18.41
C ILE A 97 -8.49 3.32 -17.78
N ASP A 98 -9.30 2.55 -18.50
CA ASP A 98 -9.64 1.19 -18.12
C ASP A 98 -8.44 0.26 -18.35
N MET A 99 -7.88 -0.28 -17.28
CA MET A 99 -6.76 -1.23 -17.31
C MET A 99 -7.25 -2.70 -17.36
N GLY A 100 -8.57 -2.90 -17.32
CA GLY A 100 -9.25 -4.18 -17.45
C GLY A 100 -9.70 -4.78 -16.11
N ASN A 101 -10.37 -5.93 -16.24
CA ASN A 101 -10.94 -6.66 -15.12
C ASN A 101 -10.12 -7.91 -14.78
N PHE A 102 -9.74 -8.08 -13.52
CA PHE A 102 -8.90 -9.18 -13.05
C PHE A 102 -9.67 -10.03 -12.06
N TYR A 103 -9.56 -11.35 -12.20
CA TYR A 103 -10.02 -12.27 -11.16
C TYR A 103 -8.81 -12.83 -10.40
N ILE A 104 -8.82 -12.69 -9.08
CA ILE A 104 -7.81 -13.26 -8.20
C ILE A 104 -8.53 -14.25 -7.27
N SER A 105 -8.28 -15.54 -7.46
CA SER A 105 -8.84 -16.56 -6.57
C SER A 105 -8.18 -16.52 -5.19
N CYS A 106 -8.89 -16.96 -4.16
CA CYS A 106 -8.30 -17.08 -2.82
C CYS A 106 -7.10 -18.03 -2.80
N ALA A 107 -7.15 -19.12 -3.57
CA ALA A 107 -6.03 -20.05 -3.71
C ALA A 107 -4.80 -19.35 -4.29
N LEU A 108 -4.97 -18.64 -5.41
CA LEU A 108 -3.87 -17.93 -6.07
C LEU A 108 -3.30 -16.80 -5.17
N ALA A 109 -4.16 -16.06 -4.46
CA ALA A 109 -3.70 -15.03 -3.53
C ALA A 109 -2.86 -15.62 -2.38
N ASN A 110 -3.28 -16.76 -1.83
CA ASN A 110 -2.56 -17.46 -0.76
C ASN A 110 -1.23 -18.07 -1.25
N ASP A 111 -1.19 -18.61 -2.47
CA ASP A 111 0.02 -19.13 -3.09
C ASP A 111 1.06 -18.03 -3.30
N ILE A 112 0.64 -16.86 -3.79
CA ILE A 112 1.50 -15.69 -3.94
C ILE A 112 1.99 -15.19 -2.57
N ALA A 113 1.11 -15.08 -1.58
CA ALA A 113 1.50 -14.69 -0.22
C ALA A 113 2.53 -15.67 0.38
N THR A 114 2.37 -16.97 0.14
CA THR A 114 3.32 -18.00 0.59
C THR A 114 4.65 -17.91 -0.14
N ALA A 115 4.64 -17.78 -1.47
CA ALA A 115 5.85 -17.75 -2.30
C ALA A 115 6.71 -16.51 -2.07
N TYR A 116 6.08 -15.35 -1.83
CA TYR A 116 6.77 -14.09 -1.61
C TYR A 116 7.01 -13.79 -0.14
N GLY A 117 6.21 -14.35 0.76
CA GLY A 117 6.17 -13.97 2.16
C GLY A 117 5.53 -12.59 2.36
N LEU A 118 5.12 -12.32 3.60
CA LEU A 118 4.44 -11.09 3.98
C LEU A 118 5.32 -10.24 4.91
N GLY A 119 5.34 -8.95 4.66
CA GLY A 119 5.93 -7.93 5.51
C GLY A 119 4.92 -7.37 6.52
N ASN A 120 5.31 -6.27 7.16
CA ASN A 120 4.45 -5.57 8.10
C ASN A 120 3.17 -5.07 7.41
N PRO A 121 1.99 -5.19 8.06
CA PRO A 121 0.77 -4.63 7.53
C PRO A 121 0.83 -3.11 7.36
N GLU A 122 0.34 -2.65 6.21
CA GLU A 122 0.08 -1.26 5.89
C GLU A 122 -1.38 -0.93 6.22
N ARG A 123 -1.65 0.27 6.73
CA ARG A 123 -3.03 0.72 6.92
C ARG A 123 -3.60 1.11 5.57
N THR A 124 -4.60 0.38 5.10
CA THR A 124 -5.24 0.62 3.80
C THR A 124 -6.72 0.90 4.01
N THR A 125 -7.20 2.04 3.51
CA THR A 125 -8.63 2.39 3.53
C THR A 125 -9.31 1.83 2.29
N ILE A 126 -10.41 1.12 2.49
CA ILE A 126 -11.29 0.59 1.44
C ILE A 126 -12.68 1.18 1.69
N LEU A 127 -13.29 1.76 0.65
CA LEU A 127 -14.66 2.25 0.71
C LEU A 127 -15.64 1.10 0.46
N HIS A 128 -16.52 0.82 1.42
CA HIS A 128 -17.53 -0.22 1.31
C HIS A 128 -18.87 0.39 0.91
N PHE A 129 -19.35 0.05 -0.28
CA PHE A 129 -20.68 0.45 -0.74
C PHE A 129 -21.67 -0.68 -0.46
N ALA A 130 -22.83 -0.34 0.08
CA ALA A 130 -23.95 -1.26 0.27
C ALA A 130 -25.19 -0.74 -0.47
N GLY A 131 -25.72 -1.51 -1.42
CA GLY A 131 -26.89 -1.10 -2.20
C GLY A 131 -26.64 0.19 -3.00
N GLU A 132 -27.56 1.14 -2.88
CA GLU A 132 -27.56 2.43 -3.59
C GLU A 132 -26.94 3.58 -2.78
N GLU A 133 -26.18 3.29 -1.72
CA GLU A 133 -25.56 4.31 -0.90
C GLU A 133 -24.65 5.23 -1.73
N PRO A 134 -24.85 6.57 -1.69
CA PRO A 134 -24.12 7.50 -2.53
C PRO A 134 -22.65 7.66 -2.12
N GLU A 135 -22.32 7.33 -0.87
CA GLU A 135 -20.98 7.40 -0.31
C GLU A 135 -20.64 6.05 0.33
N GLY A 136 -19.47 5.51 0.02
CA GLY A 136 -19.02 4.25 0.60
C GLY A 136 -18.48 4.46 2.01
N ASP A 137 -18.82 3.55 2.92
CA ASP A 137 -18.33 3.50 4.31
C ASP A 137 -16.81 3.24 4.33
N PRO A 138 -15.98 4.20 4.77
CA PRO A 138 -14.54 4.03 4.78
C PRO A 138 -14.09 3.10 5.91
N ARG A 139 -13.49 1.96 5.55
CA ARG A 139 -12.90 1.02 6.51
C ARG A 139 -11.40 0.96 6.34
N THR A 140 -10.65 1.31 7.39
CA THR A 140 -9.20 1.12 7.36
C THR A 140 -8.81 -0.19 8.00
N GLU A 141 -8.16 -1.04 7.21
CA GLU A 141 -7.71 -2.36 7.61
C GLU A 141 -6.18 -2.47 7.56
N GLY A 142 -5.61 -3.37 8.35
CA GLY A 142 -4.20 -3.76 8.22
C GLY A 142 -4.05 -4.77 7.10
N VAL A 143 -3.52 -4.33 5.95
CA VAL A 143 -3.27 -5.18 4.78
C VAL A 143 -1.80 -5.55 4.75
N PRO A 144 -1.43 -6.85 4.83
CA PRO A 144 -0.03 -7.26 4.78
C PRO A 144 0.56 -6.91 3.40
N ILE A 145 1.83 -6.50 3.37
CA ILE A 145 2.53 -6.16 2.13
C ILE A 145 3.31 -7.38 1.63
N LEU A 146 3.28 -7.68 0.33
CA LEU A 146 4.10 -8.73 -0.26
C LEU A 146 5.59 -8.35 -0.17
N ASN A 147 6.43 -9.28 0.29
CA ASN A 147 7.87 -9.05 0.33
C ASN A 147 8.51 -9.26 -1.06
N ILE A 148 8.41 -8.23 -1.90
CA ILE A 148 8.95 -8.19 -3.27
C ILE A 148 10.29 -7.44 -3.26
N THR A 149 11.30 -8.05 -2.66
CA THR A 149 12.65 -7.48 -2.54
C THR A 149 13.73 -8.44 -3.08
N GLY A 150 14.91 -7.89 -3.38
CA GLY A 150 16.06 -8.67 -3.87
C GLY A 150 15.72 -9.51 -5.10
N GLY A 151 16.12 -10.78 -5.10
CA GLY A 151 15.90 -11.71 -6.21
C GLY A 151 14.42 -12.01 -6.53
N LYS A 152 13.46 -11.58 -5.70
CA LYS A 152 12.02 -11.77 -5.95
C LYS A 152 11.45 -10.74 -6.94
N ILE A 153 12.15 -9.62 -7.16
CA ILE A 153 11.71 -8.54 -8.06
C ILE A 153 11.52 -9.07 -9.48
N ASP A 154 12.51 -9.76 -10.04
CA ASP A 154 12.45 -10.29 -11.42
C ASP A 154 11.32 -11.31 -11.59
N ARG A 155 11.15 -12.18 -10.60
CA ARG A 155 10.06 -13.17 -10.60
C ARG A 155 8.69 -12.49 -10.60
N TRP A 156 8.52 -11.46 -9.78
CA TRP A 156 7.27 -10.70 -9.71
C TRP A 156 6.98 -9.98 -11.04
N MET A 157 7.96 -9.28 -11.59
CA MET A 157 7.80 -8.60 -12.88
C MET A 157 7.50 -9.59 -14.02
N ASN A 158 8.02 -10.82 -13.95
CA ASN A 158 7.65 -11.86 -14.91
C ASN A 158 6.20 -12.32 -14.72
N PHE A 159 5.77 -12.50 -13.48
CA PHE A 159 4.39 -12.84 -13.16
C PHE A 159 3.41 -11.77 -13.65
N THR A 160 3.60 -10.50 -13.26
CA THR A 160 2.68 -9.40 -13.60
C THR A 160 2.62 -9.10 -15.10
N ARG A 161 3.70 -9.36 -15.86
CA ARG A 161 3.66 -9.26 -17.33
C ARG A 161 2.70 -10.25 -17.97
N ASN A 162 2.53 -11.42 -17.36
CA ASN A 162 1.67 -12.50 -17.84
C ASN A 162 0.30 -12.54 -17.16
N PHE A 163 0.13 -11.83 -16.04
CA PHE A 163 -1.16 -11.65 -15.38
C PHE A 163 -2.00 -10.63 -16.16
N LYS A 164 -2.81 -11.12 -17.10
CA LYS A 164 -3.65 -10.30 -17.99
C LYS A 164 -5.06 -10.14 -17.44
N PRO A 165 -5.75 -9.04 -17.77
CA PRO A 165 -7.16 -8.90 -17.48
C PRO A 165 -7.95 -10.03 -18.19
N SER A 166 -8.97 -10.51 -17.49
CA SER A 166 -9.92 -11.52 -17.96
C SER A 166 -10.97 -10.96 -18.94
N ARG A 167 -11.20 -9.64 -18.89
CA ARG A 167 -12.07 -8.87 -19.78
C ARG A 167 -11.54 -7.45 -19.91
#